data_AF-A0A9D4AEF2-F1
#
_entry.id   AF-A0A9D4AEF2-F1
#
_cell.length_a   1.000
_cell.length_b   1.000
_cell.length_c   1.000
_cell.angle_alpha   90.00
_cell.angle_beta   90.00
_cell.angle_gamma   90.00
#
_symmetry.space_group_name_H-M   'P 1'
#
loop_
_entity.id
_entity.type
_entity.pdbx_description
1 polymer ?
#
loop_
_entity_poly.entity_id
_entity_poly.type
_entity_poly.pdbx_seq_one_letter_code
_entity_poly.pdbx_strand_id
1 'polypeptide(L)'
;MKCTFNLGDFCDVDALCIINIPIPQIEIEDMMTWSGKPTVEYSIQSGYKELQRLCFESNNPNRPIYKHFYKALWGTRVPPKVKTINWRFFNNDIPSYHNLQIKRLKNTAICPRCEADVETNGHIIHDCPKRNQNWDALGLNRPAGEDNEDIRSWFMSLFEIINNSNR
;
A
#
# COMPACT_ATOMS: atom_id res chain seq x y z
N MET A 1 -23.05 -24.33 30.92
CA MET A 1 -21.75 -23.90 31.49
C MET A 1 -21.83 -22.41 31.77
N LYS A 2 -21.58 -21.95 33.01
CA LYS A 2 -21.45 -20.50 33.28
C LYS A 2 -20.01 -20.10 32.97
N CYS A 3 -19.76 -19.53 31.79
CA CYS A 3 -18.48 -18.87 31.52
C CYS A 3 -18.39 -17.63 32.42
N THR A 4 -17.53 -17.66 33.43
CA THR A 4 -17.18 -16.47 34.20
C THR A 4 -16.18 -15.66 33.37
N PHE A 5 -16.67 -14.65 32.66
CA PHE A 5 -15.84 -13.68 31.95
C PHE A 5 -15.12 -12.80 32.98
N ASN A 6 -13.78 -12.78 32.98
CA ASN A 6 -12.99 -11.89 33.83
C ASN A 6 -12.85 -10.53 33.13
N LEU A 7 -13.53 -9.51 33.64
CA LEU A 7 -13.51 -8.16 33.07
C LEU A 7 -12.20 -7.40 33.37
N GLY A 8 -11.36 -7.88 34.29
CA GLY A 8 -10.09 -7.25 34.66
C GLY A 8 -9.02 -7.24 33.55
N ASP A 9 -9.24 -8.00 32.48
CA ASP A 9 -8.33 -8.09 31.34
C ASP A 9 -8.61 -7.03 30.25
N PHE A 10 -9.69 -6.24 30.39
CA PHE A 10 -10.13 -5.23 29.43
C PHE A 10 -9.93 -3.81 29.98
N CYS A 11 -9.75 -2.83 29.10
CA CYS A 11 -9.77 -1.44 29.54
C CYS A 11 -11.18 -1.03 29.96
N ASP A 12 -11.32 0.00 30.81
CA ASP A 12 -12.61 0.41 31.38
C ASP A 12 -13.69 0.67 30.31
N VAL A 13 -13.29 1.23 29.16
CA VAL A 13 -14.17 1.50 28.03
C VAL A 13 -14.70 0.20 27.42
N ASP A 14 -13.82 -0.76 27.16
CA ASP A 14 -14.18 -2.05 26.58
C ASP A 14 -15.02 -2.88 27.57
N ALA A 15 -14.66 -2.87 28.85
CA ALA A 15 -15.40 -3.55 29.91
C ALA A 15 -16.85 -3.03 30.02
N LEU A 16 -17.04 -1.71 29.95
CA LEU A 16 -18.37 -1.08 29.90
C LEU A 16 -19.14 -1.47 28.64
N CYS A 17 -18.49 -1.52 27.48
CA CYS A 17 -19.13 -1.98 26.25
C CYS A 17 -19.58 -3.44 26.35
N ILE A 18 -18.73 -4.33 26.87
CA ILE A 18 -19.01 -5.76 27.03
C ILE A 18 -20.22 -5.99 27.94
N ILE A 19 -20.30 -5.29 29.08
CA ILE A 19 -21.43 -5.40 30.03
C ILE A 19 -22.76 -5.00 29.36
N ASN A 20 -22.73 -4.07 28.41
CA ASN A 20 -23.92 -3.57 27.73
C ASN A 20 -24.33 -4.40 26.49
N ILE A 21 -23.60 -5.46 26.14
CA ILE A 21 -23.98 -6.35 25.04
C ILE A 21 -25.25 -7.13 25.45
N PRO A 22 -26.36 -7.01 24.71
CA PRO A 22 -27.57 -7.76 25.02
C PRO A 22 -27.32 -9.26 24.88
N ILE A 23 -27.45 -10.00 25.99
CA ILE A 23 -27.32 -11.47 25.97
C ILE A 23 -28.67 -12.06 25.57
N PRO A 24 -28.74 -12.84 24.47
CA PRO A 24 -29.98 -13.48 24.06
C PRO A 24 -30.47 -14.45 25.14
N GLN A 25 -31.77 -14.41 25.42
CA GLN A 25 -32.42 -15.30 26.40
C GLN A 25 -32.71 -16.70 25.85
N ILE A 26 -32.39 -16.91 24.57
CA ILE A 26 -32.61 -18.14 23.82
C ILE A 26 -31.26 -18.57 23.28
N GLU A 27 -31.00 -19.88 23.23
CA GLU A 27 -29.83 -20.42 22.53
C GLU A 27 -29.97 -20.13 21.03
N ILE A 28 -29.19 -19.17 20.56
CA ILE A 28 -29.03 -18.81 19.14
C ILE A 28 -27.63 -19.24 18.76
N GLU A 29 -27.49 -19.89 17.61
CA GLU A 29 -26.17 -20.22 17.07
C GLU A 29 -25.41 -18.93 16.72
N ASP A 30 -24.13 -18.86 17.09
CA ASP A 30 -23.29 -17.71 16.79
C ASP A 30 -23.23 -17.48 15.28
N MET A 31 -23.48 -16.23 14.87
CA MET A 31 -23.43 -15.82 13.46
C MET A 31 -22.38 -14.74 13.25
N MET A 32 -21.62 -14.88 12.17
CA MET A 32 -20.71 -13.82 11.72
C MET A 32 -21.52 -12.62 11.23
N THR A 33 -21.27 -11.45 11.81
CA THR A 33 -21.95 -10.20 11.45
C THR A 33 -20.96 -9.18 10.89
N TRP A 34 -21.38 -8.40 9.89
CA TRP A 34 -20.60 -7.32 9.31
C TRP A 34 -21.07 -5.95 9.84
N SER A 35 -20.21 -5.26 10.59
CA SER A 35 -20.53 -3.95 11.19
C SER A 35 -20.46 -2.77 10.20
N GLY A 36 -19.87 -2.95 9.02
CA GLY A 36 -19.70 -1.87 8.03
C GLY A 36 -20.95 -1.54 7.21
N LYS A 37 -22.09 -2.18 7.48
CA LYS A 37 -23.42 -1.81 6.95
C LYS A 37 -24.49 -2.09 8.02
N PRO A 38 -25.66 -1.43 7.93
CA PRO A 38 -26.82 -1.79 8.76
C PRO A 38 -27.35 -3.21 8.50
N THR A 39 -27.03 -3.79 7.34
CA THR A 39 -27.30 -5.18 7.01
C THR A 39 -26.19 -6.07 7.56
N VAL A 40 -26.57 -7.20 8.16
CA VAL A 40 -25.66 -8.16 8.82
C VAL A 40 -24.70 -8.85 7.82
N GLU A 41 -25.06 -8.90 6.54
CA GLU A 41 -24.32 -9.61 5.51
C GLU A 41 -23.07 -8.85 5.03
N TYR A 42 -21.94 -9.57 4.99
CA TYR A 42 -20.72 -9.10 4.35
C TYR A 42 -20.86 -9.13 2.82
N SER A 43 -20.39 -8.06 2.17
CA SER A 43 -20.17 -8.04 0.72
C SER A 43 -18.78 -7.48 0.45
N ILE A 44 -18.14 -7.92 -0.64
CA ILE A 44 -16.86 -7.35 -1.07
C ILE A 44 -16.96 -5.82 -1.21
N GLN A 45 -18.11 -5.33 -1.70
CA GLN A 45 -18.38 -3.89 -1.83
C GLN A 45 -18.44 -3.17 -0.47
N SER A 46 -19.10 -3.74 0.54
CA SER A 46 -19.17 -3.13 1.88
C SER A 46 -17.82 -3.16 2.58
N GLY A 47 -17.08 -4.26 2.45
CA GLY A 47 -15.70 -4.35 2.94
C GLY A 47 -14.80 -3.30 2.30
N TYR A 48 -14.84 -3.15 0.98
CA TYR A 48 -14.02 -2.17 0.27
C TYR A 48 -14.39 -0.73 0.64
N LYS A 49 -15.68 -0.44 0.84
CA LYS A 49 -16.15 0.88 1.28
C LYS A 49 -15.64 1.23 2.69
N GLU A 50 -15.66 0.27 3.60
CA GLU A 50 -15.16 0.47 4.97
C GLU A 50 -13.64 0.62 5.00
N LEU A 51 -12.91 -0.21 4.25
CA LEU A 51 -11.46 -0.06 4.06
C LEU A 51 -11.11 1.31 3.48
N GLN A 52 -11.86 1.75 2.47
CA GLN A 52 -11.73 3.09 1.93
C GLN A 52 -11.94 4.13 3.02
N ARG A 53 -13.00 4.05 3.84
CA ARG A 53 -13.22 5.00 4.94
C ARG A 53 -12.02 5.04 5.90
N LEU A 54 -11.57 3.89 6.39
CA LEU A 54 -10.45 3.78 7.32
C LEU A 54 -9.14 4.30 6.73
N CYS A 55 -8.87 4.00 5.46
CA CYS A 55 -7.67 4.50 4.77
C CYS A 55 -7.80 5.99 4.38
N PHE A 56 -9.00 6.50 4.09
CA PHE A 56 -9.28 7.87 3.66
C PHE A 56 -9.50 8.86 4.80
N GLU A 57 -9.70 8.40 6.03
CA GLU A 57 -9.66 9.24 7.25
C GLU A 57 -8.23 9.62 7.65
N SER A 58 -7.21 9.10 6.94
CA SER A 58 -5.87 9.67 7.00
C SER A 58 -5.88 11.07 6.36
N ASN A 59 -5.55 12.10 7.14
CA ASN A 59 -5.39 13.49 6.70
C ASN A 59 -4.14 13.67 5.80
N ASN A 60 -4.04 12.90 4.71
CA ASN A 60 -2.94 13.03 3.77
C ASN A 60 -3.22 14.21 2.81
N PRO A 61 -2.45 15.32 2.87
CA PRO A 61 -2.68 16.49 2.01
C PRO A 61 -2.48 16.18 0.52
N ASN A 62 -1.72 15.14 0.16
CA ASN A 62 -1.43 14.76 -1.22
C ASN A 62 -2.53 13.88 -1.86
N ARG A 63 -3.60 13.55 -1.13
CA ARG A 63 -4.68 12.68 -1.62
C ARG A 63 -5.29 13.13 -2.96
N PRO A 64 -5.61 14.41 -3.20
CA PRO A 64 -6.15 14.83 -4.49
C PRO A 64 -5.17 14.54 -5.64
N ILE A 65 -3.89 14.83 -5.43
CA ILE A 65 -2.81 14.61 -6.40
C ILE A 65 -2.71 13.12 -6.75
N TYR A 66 -2.71 12.23 -5.75
CA TYR A 66 -2.66 10.79 -5.97
C TYR A 66 -3.89 10.25 -6.71
N LYS A 67 -5.08 10.81 -6.44
CA LYS A 67 -6.31 10.46 -7.17
C LYS A 67 -6.21 10.85 -8.65
N HIS A 68 -5.67 12.04 -8.95
CA HIS A 68 -5.43 12.48 -10.32
C HIS A 68 -4.43 11.57 -11.05
N PHE A 69 -3.32 11.24 -10.38
CA PHE A 69 -2.33 10.30 -10.90
C PHE A 69 -2.92 8.94 -11.24
N TYR A 70 -3.65 8.31 -10.31
CA TYR A 70 -4.24 7.00 -10.56
C TYR A 70 -5.20 7.04 -11.74
N LYS A 71 -6.02 8.09 -11.86
CA LYS A 71 -6.91 8.26 -13.03
C LYS A 71 -6.11 8.32 -14.33
N ALA A 72 -5.01 9.07 -14.35
CA ALA A 72 -4.13 9.17 -15.52
C ALA A 72 -3.44 7.83 -15.83
N LEU A 73 -2.85 7.17 -14.83
CA LEU A 73 -2.21 5.86 -14.95
C LEU A 73 -3.16 4.80 -15.54
N TRP A 74 -4.37 4.70 -15.00
CA TRP A 74 -5.35 3.73 -15.48
C TRP A 74 -5.90 4.08 -16.87
N GLY A 75 -5.89 5.36 -17.25
CA GLY A 75 -6.28 5.85 -18.58
C GLY A 75 -5.26 5.61 -19.70
N THR A 76 -4.03 5.22 -19.39
CA THR A 76 -2.98 4.97 -20.38
C THR A 76 -3.29 3.77 -21.30
N ARG A 77 -2.76 3.78 -22.54
CA ARG A 77 -2.89 2.69 -23.52
C ARG A 77 -1.76 1.66 -23.43
N VAL A 78 -1.32 1.32 -22.21
CA VAL A 78 -0.30 0.29 -21.97
C VAL A 78 -0.95 -1.01 -21.47
N PRO A 79 -0.28 -2.17 -21.60
CA PRO A 79 -0.79 -3.43 -21.08
C PRO A 79 -1.10 -3.36 -19.57
N PRO A 80 -2.13 -4.09 -19.07
CA PRO A 80 -2.50 -4.07 -17.65
C PRO A 80 -1.34 -4.34 -16.71
N LYS A 81 -0.44 -5.27 -17.08
CA LYS A 81 0.76 -5.61 -16.30
C LYS A 81 1.67 -4.40 -16.06
N VAL A 82 1.82 -3.52 -17.05
CA VAL A 82 2.62 -2.29 -16.93
C VAL A 82 1.94 -1.31 -15.96
N LYS A 83 0.61 -1.16 -16.04
CA LYS A 83 -0.15 -0.33 -15.09
C LYS A 83 0.02 -0.84 -13.66
N THR A 84 -0.08 -2.15 -13.44
CA THR A 84 0.11 -2.78 -12.13
C THR A 84 1.52 -2.57 -11.58
N ILE A 85 2.57 -2.71 -12.40
CA ILE A 85 3.95 -2.48 -11.95
C ILE A 85 4.14 -1.02 -11.52
N ASN A 86 3.66 -0.06 -12.31
CA ASN A 86 3.74 1.36 -11.97
C ASN A 86 2.95 1.70 -10.69
N TRP A 87 1.75 1.13 -10.53
CA TRP A 87 0.97 1.28 -9.31
C TRP A 87 1.69 0.71 -8.09
N ARG A 88 2.29 -0.48 -8.20
CA ARG A 88 3.11 -1.07 -7.13
C ARG A 88 4.35 -0.22 -6.84
N PHE A 89 5.01 0.31 -7.86
CA PHE A 89 6.17 1.18 -7.71
C PHE A 89 5.81 2.39 -6.85
N PHE A 90 4.75 3.11 -7.23
CA PHE A 90 4.27 4.30 -6.55
C PHE A 90 3.88 4.04 -5.08
N ASN A 91 3.31 2.87 -4.79
CA ASN A 91 2.91 2.49 -3.44
C ASN A 91 4.05 1.89 -2.59
N ASN A 92 5.28 1.82 -3.10
CA ASN A 92 6.39 1.11 -2.47
C ASN A 92 6.08 -0.39 -2.22
N ASP A 93 5.39 -1.03 -3.16
CA ASP A 93 4.90 -2.41 -3.10
C ASP A 93 5.59 -3.37 -4.07
N ILE A 94 6.68 -2.94 -4.70
CA ILE A 94 7.54 -3.82 -5.49
C ILE A 94 8.33 -4.73 -4.54
N PRO A 95 8.61 -5.99 -4.93
CA PRO A 95 9.42 -6.93 -4.14
C PRO A 95 10.91 -6.55 -4.18
N SER A 96 11.27 -5.35 -3.73
CA SER A 96 12.65 -4.96 -3.44
C SER A 96 13.15 -5.71 -2.21
N TYR A 97 14.46 -5.95 -2.10
CA TYR A 97 15.00 -6.65 -0.92
C TYR A 97 14.70 -5.90 0.38
N HIS A 98 14.65 -4.57 0.37
CA HIS A 98 14.18 -3.78 1.51
C HIS A 98 12.75 -4.16 1.92
N ASN A 99 11.81 -4.17 0.97
CA ASN A 99 10.41 -4.51 1.25
C ASN A 99 10.24 -5.99 1.65
N LEU A 100 11.04 -6.88 1.07
CA LEU A 100 11.05 -8.30 1.44
C LEU A 100 11.62 -8.52 2.84
N GLN A 101 12.61 -7.74 3.27
CA GLN A 101 13.16 -7.79 4.62
C GLN A 101 12.14 -7.31 5.66
N ILE A 102 11.44 -6.19 5.39
CA ILE A 102 10.34 -5.70 6.26
C ILE A 102 9.27 -6.79 6.42
N LYS A 103 8.95 -7.51 5.35
CA LYS A 103 7.99 -8.63 5.35
C LYS A 103 8.57 -9.93 5.92
N ARG A 104 9.82 -9.93 6.41
CA ARG A 104 10.53 -11.09 6.96
C ARG A 104 10.67 -12.27 5.96
N LEU A 105 10.65 -11.96 4.65
CA LEU A 105 10.84 -12.93 3.57
C LEU A 105 12.31 -13.00 3.10
N LYS A 106 13.13 -12.02 3.47
CA LYS A 106 14.56 -11.97 3.21
C LYS A 106 15.31 -11.53 4.46
N ASN A 107 16.51 -12.06 4.65
CA ASN A 107 17.37 -11.73 5.79
C ASN A 107 18.22 -10.48 5.56
N THR A 108 18.41 -10.09 4.30
CA THR A 108 19.21 -8.94 3.90
C THR A 108 18.41 -8.02 3.00
N ALA A 109 18.64 -6.71 3.14
CA ALA A 109 18.13 -5.70 2.24
C ALA A 109 19.18 -5.24 1.21
N ILE A 110 20.41 -5.77 1.25
CA ILE A 110 21.49 -5.40 0.35
C ILE A 110 21.15 -5.80 -1.09
N CYS A 111 21.40 -4.89 -2.03
CA CYS A 111 21.14 -5.10 -3.44
C CYS A 111 22.00 -6.25 -3.97
N PRO A 112 21.39 -7.30 -4.56
CA PRO A 112 22.12 -8.42 -5.13
C PRO A 112 22.87 -8.07 -6.42
N ARG A 113 22.72 -6.84 -6.94
CA ARG A 113 23.38 -6.40 -8.16
C ARG A 113 24.70 -5.70 -7.86
N CYS A 114 24.64 -4.65 -7.03
CA CYS A 114 25.84 -3.88 -6.68
C CYS A 114 26.52 -4.35 -5.41
N GLU A 115 25.83 -5.11 -4.57
CA GLU A 115 26.33 -5.64 -3.29
C GLU A 115 26.83 -4.58 -2.30
N ALA A 116 26.47 -3.31 -2.54
CA ALA A 116 26.99 -2.16 -1.78
C ALA A 116 25.91 -1.50 -0.91
N ASP A 117 24.72 -1.25 -1.45
CA ASP A 117 23.67 -0.47 -0.80
C ASP A 117 22.37 -1.26 -0.62
N VAL A 118 21.44 -0.70 0.17
CA VAL A 118 20.09 -1.23 0.36
C VAL A 118 19.27 -1.12 -0.92
N GLU A 119 18.68 -2.23 -1.36
CA GLU A 119 17.78 -2.26 -2.50
C GLU A 119 16.39 -1.70 -2.14
N THR A 120 16.25 -0.38 -2.26
CA THR A 120 14.97 0.32 -2.24
C THR A 120 14.39 0.45 -3.66
N ASN A 121 13.15 0.92 -3.79
CA ASN A 121 12.58 1.27 -5.08
C ASN A 121 13.41 2.33 -5.82
N GLY A 122 13.91 3.34 -5.08
CA GLY A 122 14.83 4.35 -5.60
C GLY A 122 16.13 3.72 -6.07
N HIS A 123 16.73 2.84 -5.28
CA HIS A 123 17.97 2.17 -5.68
C HIS A 123 17.81 1.36 -6.98
N ILE A 124 16.70 0.64 -7.14
CA ILE A 124 16.43 -0.15 -8.36
C ILE A 124 16.31 0.74 -9.60
N ILE A 125 15.80 1.98 -9.46
CA ILE A 125 15.40 2.85 -10.58
C ILE A 125 16.28 4.08 -10.77
N HIS A 126 17.07 4.49 -9.79
CA HIS A 126 17.96 5.66 -9.83
C HIS A 126 19.39 5.31 -9.38
N ASP A 127 19.55 4.76 -8.17
CA ASP A 127 20.85 4.84 -7.50
C ASP A 127 21.81 3.69 -7.83
N CYS A 128 21.31 2.53 -8.30
CA CYS A 128 22.16 1.34 -8.46
C CYS A 128 23.25 1.53 -9.55
N PRO A 129 24.55 1.44 -9.20
CA PRO A 129 25.64 1.63 -10.16
C PRO A 129 25.62 0.61 -11.30
N LYS A 130 25.32 -0.66 -10.99
CA LYS A 130 25.22 -1.73 -11.99
C LYS A 130 24.05 -1.52 -12.95
N ARG A 131 22.96 -0.94 -12.45
CA ARG A 131 21.83 -0.55 -13.29
C ARG A 131 22.26 0.58 -14.22
N ASN A 132 22.95 1.61 -13.71
CA ASN A 132 23.40 2.75 -14.51
C ASN A 132 24.34 2.34 -15.64
N GLN A 133 25.29 1.43 -15.37
CA GLN A 133 26.16 0.84 -16.41
C GLN A 133 25.37 0.23 -17.57
N ASN A 134 24.26 -0.47 -17.28
CA ASN A 134 23.42 -1.06 -18.32
C ASN A 134 22.69 0.00 -19.15
N TRP A 135 22.26 1.11 -18.55
CA TRP A 135 21.60 2.19 -19.27
C TRP A 135 22.55 2.91 -20.22
N ASP A 136 23.77 3.16 -19.75
CA ASP A 136 24.83 3.75 -20.57
C ASP A 136 25.17 2.86 -21.76
N ALA A 137 25.28 1.55 -21.53
CA ALA A 137 25.56 0.57 -22.58
C ALA A 137 24.44 0.50 -23.64
N LEU A 138 23.20 0.82 -23.27
CA LEU A 138 22.05 0.89 -24.18
C LEU A 138 21.86 2.28 -24.82
N GLY A 139 22.67 3.27 -24.44
CA GLY A 139 22.52 4.65 -24.91
C GLY A 139 21.22 5.31 -24.43
N LEU A 140 20.65 4.85 -23.31
CA LEU A 140 19.41 5.39 -22.76
C LEU A 140 19.70 6.54 -21.78
N ASN A 141 18.93 7.61 -21.89
CA ASN A 141 19.00 8.72 -20.93
C ASN A 141 18.56 8.24 -19.55
N ARG A 142 19.43 8.43 -18.56
CA ARG A 142 19.10 8.12 -17.17
C ARG A 142 17.99 9.08 -16.71
N PRO A 143 16.99 8.58 -15.97
CA PRO A 143 16.10 9.49 -15.28
C PRO A 143 16.93 10.26 -14.24
N ALA A 144 16.92 11.59 -14.25
CA ALA A 144 17.54 12.36 -13.19
C ALA A 144 16.72 12.16 -11.91
N GLY A 145 17.35 11.77 -10.82
CA GLY A 145 16.80 11.84 -9.46
C GLY A 145 17.74 12.68 -8.62
N GLU A 146 17.21 13.66 -7.90
CA GLU A 146 18.02 14.42 -6.95
C GLU A 146 18.26 13.62 -5.67
N ASP A 147 19.41 13.82 -5.04
CA ASP A 147 19.71 13.20 -3.75
C ASP A 147 18.66 13.65 -2.70
N ASN A 148 17.98 12.69 -2.05
CA ASN A 148 16.85 12.88 -1.12
C ASN A 148 15.48 13.24 -1.73
N GLU A 149 15.29 13.10 -3.04
CA GLU A 149 13.95 13.29 -3.63
C GLU A 149 12.98 12.16 -3.22
N ASP A 150 11.76 12.51 -2.82
CA ASP A 150 10.71 11.52 -2.58
C ASP A 150 10.41 10.78 -3.89
N ILE A 151 10.62 9.45 -3.88
CA ILE A 151 10.47 8.60 -5.06
C ILE A 151 9.07 8.70 -5.69
N ARG A 152 8.03 9.01 -4.89
CA ARG A 152 6.68 9.22 -5.41
C ARG A 152 6.61 10.52 -6.19
N SER A 153 7.12 11.61 -5.61
CA SER A 153 7.18 12.93 -6.25
C SER A 153 7.99 12.89 -7.54
N TRP A 154 9.17 12.28 -7.51
CA TRP A 154 10.00 12.04 -8.69
C TRP A 154 9.23 11.28 -9.79
N PHE A 155 8.57 10.18 -9.42
CA PHE A 155 7.86 9.34 -10.38
C PHE A 155 6.64 10.03 -11.00
N MET A 156 5.94 10.85 -10.21
CA MET A 156 4.85 11.69 -10.70
C MET A 156 5.33 12.66 -11.77
N SER A 157 6.43 13.38 -11.49
CA SER A 157 7.04 14.33 -12.43
C SER A 157 7.45 13.65 -13.74
N LEU A 158 8.11 12.49 -13.64
CA LEU A 158 8.49 11.70 -14.82
C LEU A 158 7.25 11.26 -15.63
N PHE A 159 6.20 10.79 -14.94
CA PHE A 159 4.98 10.32 -15.59
C PHE A 159 4.25 11.46 -16.32
N GLU A 160 4.24 12.66 -15.76
CA GLU A 160 3.70 13.85 -16.41
C GLU A 160 4.49 14.25 -17.65
N ILE A 161 5.83 14.25 -17.57
CA ILE A 161 6.72 14.53 -18.72
C ILE A 161 6.43 13.55 -19.87
N ILE A 162 6.36 12.25 -19.57
CA ILE A 162 6.11 11.21 -20.57
C ILE A 162 4.71 11.38 -21.19
N ASN A 163 3.67 11.65 -20.40
CA ASN A 163 2.32 11.82 -20.95
C ASN A 163 2.17 13.09 -21.78
N ASN A 164 2.84 14.18 -21.39
CA ASN A 164 2.84 15.42 -22.16
C ASN A 164 3.65 15.31 -23.46
N SER A 165 4.68 14.46 -23.48
CA SER A 165 5.48 14.20 -24.70
C SER A 165 4.77 13.29 -25.72
N ASN A 166 3.73 12.57 -25.31
CA ASN A 166 2.95 11.67 -26.16
C ASN A 166 1.64 12.31 -26.68
N ARG A 167 1.49 13.64 -26.52
CA ARG A 167 0.35 14.44 -26.96
C ARG A 167 0.73 15.24 -28.20
#